data_AF-A0A6H0HC05-F1
#
_entry.id   AF-A0A6H0HC05-F1
#
_cell.length_a   1.000
_cell.length_b   1.000
_cell.length_c   1.000
_cell.angle_alpha   90.00
_cell.angle_beta   90.00
_cell.angle_gamma   90.00
#
_symmetry.space_group_name_H-M   'P 1'
#
loop_
_entity.id
_entity.type
_entity.pdbx_description
1 polymer ?
#
loop_
_entity_poly.entity_id
_entity_poly.type
_entity_poly.pdbx_seq_one_letter_code
_entity_poly.pdbx_strand_id
1 'polypeptide(L)' 'MAFSKFLDPKLNLTFKKIFGTEKNKNILIYFFNDVLGFTGINTIQEVEFLSILL' A
#
# COMPACT_ATOMS: atom_id res chain seq x y z
N MET A 1 -3.94 26.10 -5.83
CA MET A 1 -4.66 24.81 -5.84
C MET A 1 -3.79 23.79 -6.59
N ALA A 2 -2.84 23.14 -5.90
CA ALA A 2 -1.84 22.27 -6.54
C ALA A 2 -1.56 20.95 -5.77
N PHE A 3 -1.99 20.85 -4.51
CA PHE A 3 -1.72 19.67 -3.66
C PHE A 3 -2.60 18.45 -3.97
N SER A 4 -3.81 18.65 -4.53
CA SER A 4 -4.73 17.54 -4.81
C SER A 4 -4.17 16.54 -5.82
N LYS A 5 -3.41 17.00 -6.83
CA LYS A 5 -2.76 16.11 -7.80
C LYS A 5 -1.69 15.22 -7.17
N PHE A 6 -0.98 15.69 -6.15
CA PHE A 6 0.07 14.89 -5.48
C PHE A 6 -0.49 13.87 -4.50
N LEU A 7 -1.76 14.01 -4.11
CA LEU A 7 -2.46 13.11 -3.21
C LEU A 7 -3.37 12.12 -3.95
N ASP A 8 -3.42 12.14 -5.28
CA ASP A 8 -4.19 11.17 -6.05
C ASP A 8 -3.50 9.78 -6.00
N PRO A 9 -4.07 8.79 -5.30
CA PRO A 9 -3.46 7.46 -5.18
C PRO A 9 -3.45 6.70 -6.51
N LYS A 10 -4.18 7.18 -7.55
CA LYS A 10 -4.10 6.63 -8.91
C LYS A 10 -2.74 6.89 -9.56
N LEU A 11 -1.98 7.89 -9.07
CA LEU A 11 -0.61 8.11 -9.53
C LEU A 11 0.33 7.12 -8.84
N ASN A 12 1.07 6.37 -9.65
CA ASN A 12 2.05 5.37 -9.19
C ASN A 12 3.05 5.95 -8.15
N LEU A 13 3.49 7.20 -8.34
CA LEU A 13 4.38 7.87 -7.40
C LEU A 13 3.74 8.09 -6.02
N THR A 14 2.48 8.53 -6.00
CA THR A 14 1.72 8.78 -4.78
C THR A 14 1.38 7.46 -4.08
N PHE A 15 0.98 6.44 -4.85
CA PHE A 15 0.78 5.10 -4.32
C PHE A 15 2.04 4.57 -3.62
N LYS A 16 3.21 4.65 -4.28
CA LYS A 16 4.50 4.23 -3.68
C LYS A 16 4.87 5.04 -2.44
N LYS A 17 4.57 6.34 -2.40
CA LYS A 17 4.83 7.16 -1.20
C LYS A 17 3.93 6.78 -0.01
N ILE A 18 2.66 6.48 -0.28
CA ILE A 18 1.69 6.12 0.77
C ILE A 18 1.88 4.68 1.22
N PHE A 19 2.08 3.75 0.29
CA PHE A 19 2.05 2.31 0.54
C PHE A 19 3.38 1.59 0.33
N GLY A 20 4.33 2.19 -0.37
CA GLY A 20 5.59 1.55 -0.79
C GLY A 20 6.77 1.81 0.15
N THR A 21 6.52 2.11 1.42
CA THR A 21 7.57 2.27 2.43
C THR A 21 7.32 1.33 3.60
N GLU A 22 8.39 0.79 4.18
CA GLU A 22 8.32 -0.08 5.36
C GLU A 22 7.56 0.56 6.52
N LYS A 23 7.73 1.87 6.73
CA LYS A 23 7.02 2.64 7.76
C LYS A 23 5.50 2.57 7.62
N ASN A 24 4.99 2.45 6.39
CA ASN A 24 3.57 2.45 6.09
C ASN A 24 3.04 1.06 5.72
N LYS A 25 3.83 0.01 5.96
CA LYS A 25 3.49 -1.38 5.60
C LYS A 25 2.13 -1.83 6.15
N ASN A 26 1.81 -1.46 7.39
CA ASN A 26 0.53 -1.79 8.01
C ASN A 26 -0.68 -1.21 7.25
N ILE A 27 -0.54 -0.01 6.69
CA ILE A 27 -1.61 0.64 5.90
C ILE A 27 -1.86 -0.15 4.60
N LEU A 28 -0.81 -0.66 3.97
CA LEU A 28 -0.91 -1.53 2.79
C LEU A 28 -1.61 -2.85 3.14
N ILE A 29 -1.25 -3.45 4.29
CA ILE A 29 -1.86 -4.70 4.77
C ILE A 29 -3.36 -4.52 5.04
N TYR A 30 -3.76 -3.48 5.77
CA TYR A 30 -5.18 -3.19 6.01
C TYR A 30 -5.93 -2.94 4.71
N PHE A 31 -5.36 -2.14 3.82
CA PHE A 31 -5.97 -1.87 2.52
C PHE A 31 -6.21 -3.15 1.72
N PHE A 32 -5.24 -4.06 1.65
CA PHE A 32 -5.43 -5.34 0.96
C PHE A 32 -6.44 -6.24 1.65
N ASN A 33 -6.40 -6.34 2.97
CA ASN A 33 -7.39 -7.15 3.69
C ASN A 33 -8.81 -6.64 3.45
N ASP A 34 -9.03 -5.32 3.46
CA ASP A 34 -10.33 -4.70 3.19
C ASP A 34 -10.77 -4.88 1.73
N VAL A 35 -9.87 -4.64 0.76
CA VAL A 35 -10.19 -4.74 -0.67
C VAL A 35 -10.40 -6.19 -1.11
N LEU A 36 -9.63 -7.13 -0.56
CA LEU A 36 -9.72 -8.56 -0.90
C LEU A 36 -10.72 -9.32 -0.03
N GLY A 37 -11.27 -8.68 1.01
CA GLY A 37 -12.23 -9.29 1.94
C GLY A 37 -11.63 -10.37 2.84
N PHE A 38 -10.32 -10.30 3.11
CA PHE A 38 -9.64 -11.24 3.98
C PHE A 38 -9.93 -10.94 5.45
N THR A 39 -10.41 -11.96 6.17
CA THR A 39 -10.84 -11.84 7.57
C THR A 39 -10.39 -13.04 8.40
N GLY A 40 -10.35 -12.87 9.73
CA GLY A 40 -9.97 -13.93 10.66
C GLY A 40 -8.59 -14.51 10.36
N ILE A 41 -8.50 -15.84 10.24
CA ILE A 41 -7.25 -16.55 9.96
C ILE A 41 -6.65 -16.25 8.58
N ASN A 42 -7.45 -15.71 7.66
CA ASN A 42 -7.03 -15.46 6.28
C ASN A 42 -6.47 -14.04 6.08
N THR A 43 -6.44 -13.21 7.13
CA THR A 43 -5.86 -11.87 7.04
C THR A 43 -4.38 -11.96 6.70
N ILE A 44 -3.94 -11.13 5.77
CA ILE A 44 -2.53 -10.85 5.54
C ILE A 44 -1.96 -10.24 6.81
N GLN A 45 -0.88 -10.83 7.33
CA GLN A 45 -0.16 -10.36 8.52
C GLN A 45 1.14 -9.65 8.15
N GLU A 46 1.73 -10.00 7.01
CA GLU A 46 3.02 -9.49 6.58
C GLU A 46 3.09 -9.42 5.04
N VAL A 47 3.86 -8.45 4.55
CA VAL A 47 4.14 -8.24 3.13
C VAL A 47 5.60 -7.83 2.98
N GLU A 48 6.25 -8.25 1.91
CA GLU A 48 7.63 -7.88 1.61
C GLU A 48 7.70 -7.10 0.29
N PHE A 49 8.45 -6.01 0.28
CA PHE A 49 8.71 -5.28 -0.96
C PHE A 49 9.88 -5.95 -1.69
N LEU A 50 9.56 -6.70 -2.73
CA LEU A 50 10.56 -7.28 -3.60
C LEU A 50 11.19 -6.19 -4.46
N SER A 51 12.45 -5.84 -4.16
CA SER A 51 13.25 -5.04 -5.07
C SER A 51 13.83 -5.99 -6.12
N ILE A 52 13.26 -5.99 -7.32
CA ILE A 52 13.87 -6.72 -8.44
C ILE A 52 15.19 -6.00 -8.74
N LEU A 53 16.29 -6.66 -8.38
CA LEU A 53 17.64 -6.27 -8.71
C LEU A 53 17.81 -6.56 -10.22
N LEU A 54 17.48 -5.58 -11.05
CA LEU A 54 17.66 -5.63 -12.50
C LEU A 54 18.49 -4.43 -12.95
#